data_AF-A0A1S3GWK2-F1
#
_entry.id   AF-A0A1S3GWK2-F1
#
_cell.length_a   1.000
_cell.length_b   1.000
_cell.length_c   1.000
_cell.angle_alpha   90.00
_cell.angle_beta   90.00
_cell.angle_gamma   90.00
#
_symmetry.space_group_name_H-M   'P 1'
#
loop_
_entity.id
_entity.type
_entity.pdbx_description
1 polymer ?
#
loop_
_entity_poly.entity_id
_entity_poly.type
_entity_poly.pdbx_seq_one_letter_code
_entity_poly.pdbx_strand_id
1 'polypeptide(L)'
;MQRVSGSFSNESRVAPRFSNAAVTERNQVATLPVRVLRDEGLNVQNREHTQDDFQVKMDAFGFAPEELVVQVDGQSLVVTGQRHQEGSDPARGSYRRMEQKVHRQMLLPPDLDPAAMSCCLTPSGQLWVRGQCRALPLSQAHTDPSLRPRRQGSKKSST
;
A
#
# COMPACT_ATOMS: atom_id res chain seq x y z
N MET A 1 -6.01 -18.40 77.89
CA MET A 1 -6.45 -17.42 76.88
C MET A 1 -6.38 -18.13 75.53
N GLN A 2 -7.42 -18.89 75.17
CA GLN A 2 -8.63 -18.52 74.41
C GLN A 2 -8.37 -18.45 72.89
N ARG A 3 -9.06 -19.35 72.19
CA ARG A 3 -9.13 -19.53 70.73
C ARG A 3 -9.77 -18.29 70.09
N VAL A 4 -9.60 -18.12 68.78
CA VAL A 4 -10.69 -18.16 67.78
C VAL A 4 -10.10 -17.89 66.39
N SER A 5 -10.37 -18.84 65.50
CA SER A 5 -10.23 -18.71 64.05
C SER A 5 -11.17 -17.62 63.54
N GLY A 6 -10.64 -16.66 62.79
CA GLY A 6 -11.43 -15.71 62.02
C GLY A 6 -11.64 -16.21 60.59
N SER A 7 -12.84 -16.73 60.32
CA SER A 7 -13.38 -16.89 58.97
C SER A 7 -14.05 -15.60 58.52
N PHE A 8 -13.78 -15.15 57.30
CA PHE A 8 -14.62 -14.23 56.52
C PHE A 8 -14.39 -14.59 55.04
N SER A 9 -15.32 -15.32 54.41
CA SER A 9 -16.49 -14.82 53.67
C SER A 9 -16.16 -14.25 52.28
N ASN A 10 -16.18 -15.16 51.30
CA ASN A 10 -16.91 -15.09 50.02
C ASN A 10 -17.00 -13.73 49.30
N GLU A 11 -16.29 -13.58 48.18
CA GLU A 11 -16.78 -12.80 47.03
C GLU A 11 -16.48 -13.57 45.73
N SER A 12 -17.54 -14.10 45.15
CA SER A 12 -17.60 -14.59 43.78
C SER A 12 -17.21 -13.46 42.82
N ARG A 13 -16.05 -13.55 42.18
CA ARG A 13 -15.79 -12.80 40.95
C ARG A 13 -16.00 -13.71 39.75
N VAL A 14 -17.25 -13.66 39.31
CA VAL A 14 -17.70 -13.94 37.94
C VAL A 14 -16.62 -13.42 36.98
N ALA A 15 -16.02 -14.34 36.22
CA ALA A 15 -15.21 -13.99 35.06
C ALA A 15 -16.04 -13.06 34.16
N PRO A 16 -15.50 -11.95 33.64
CA PRO A 16 -16.22 -11.18 32.66
C PRO A 16 -16.33 -12.03 31.40
N ARG A 17 -17.48 -12.69 31.25
CA ARG A 17 -17.99 -13.12 29.95
C ARG A 17 -18.40 -11.86 29.19
N PHE A 18 -17.41 -11.15 28.68
CA PHE A 18 -17.62 -10.36 27.48
C PHE A 18 -17.06 -11.17 26.32
N SER A 19 -17.88 -12.13 25.89
CA SER A 19 -17.98 -12.43 24.49
C SER A 19 -18.39 -11.13 23.79
N ASN A 20 -17.43 -10.39 23.28
CA ASN A 20 -17.65 -9.77 22.00
C ASN A 20 -16.33 -9.82 21.27
N ALA A 21 -16.36 -10.42 20.07
CA ALA A 21 -15.27 -10.42 19.15
C ALA A 21 -14.79 -8.97 19.02
N ALA A 22 -13.64 -8.65 19.64
CA ALA A 22 -12.80 -7.63 19.07
C ALA A 22 -12.45 -8.23 17.70
N VAL A 23 -13.21 -7.82 16.69
CA VAL A 23 -12.68 -7.75 15.33
C VAL A 23 -11.44 -6.91 15.53
N THR A 24 -10.31 -7.58 15.78
CA THR A 24 -9.03 -7.03 15.40
C THR A 24 -9.20 -6.90 13.91
N GLU A 25 -9.68 -5.74 13.49
CA GLU A 25 -9.42 -5.22 12.18
C GLU A 25 -7.90 -5.22 12.12
N ARG A 26 -7.36 -6.36 11.67
CA ARG A 26 -5.98 -6.49 11.31
C ARG A 26 -5.91 -5.57 10.10
N ASN A 27 -5.74 -4.28 10.34
CA ASN A 27 -5.35 -3.35 9.31
C ASN A 27 -4.01 -3.92 8.82
N GLN A 28 -4.05 -4.65 7.71
CA GLN A 28 -2.92 -5.34 7.13
C GLN A 28 -2.10 -4.29 6.39
N VAL A 29 -1.48 -3.37 7.14
CA VAL A 29 -0.54 -2.40 6.59
C VAL A 29 0.71 -3.16 6.16
N ALA A 30 0.92 -3.29 4.85
CA ALA A 30 2.14 -3.87 4.29
C ALA A 30 3.21 -2.78 4.18
N THR A 31 4.41 -3.02 4.67
CA THR A 31 5.54 -2.09 4.50
C THR A 31 6.42 -2.55 3.34
N LEU A 32 6.62 -1.69 2.34
CA LEU A 32 7.46 -1.96 1.18
C LEU A 32 8.93 -1.61 1.49
N PRO A 33 9.88 -2.52 1.20
CA PRO A 33 11.30 -2.22 1.40
C PRO A 33 11.79 -1.18 0.37
N VAL A 34 12.45 -0.14 0.85
CA VAL A 34 13.09 0.88 0.00
C VAL A 34 14.47 0.39 -0.43
N ARG A 35 14.65 0.12 -1.73
CA ARG A 35 15.91 -0.39 -2.29
C ARG A 35 16.71 0.75 -2.92
N VAL A 36 18.03 0.76 -2.78
CA VAL A 36 18.88 1.75 -3.48
C VAL A 36 19.13 1.31 -4.91
N LEU A 37 18.80 2.17 -5.88
CA LEU A 37 19.16 1.97 -7.28
C LEU A 37 20.61 2.44 -7.49
N ARG A 38 21.49 1.56 -7.96
CA ARG A 38 22.93 1.85 -8.09
C ARG A 38 23.35 2.38 -9.46
N ASP A 39 22.51 2.21 -10.48
CA ASP A 39 22.80 2.62 -11.85
C ASP A 39 21.62 3.38 -12.47
N GLU A 40 21.82 4.67 -12.72
CA GLU A 40 20.94 5.51 -13.57
C GLU A 40 21.29 5.35 -15.08
N GLY A 41 22.24 4.45 -15.42
CA GLY A 41 22.88 4.41 -16.71
C GLY A 41 22.46 3.28 -17.65
N LEU A 42 21.95 2.14 -17.15
CA LEU A 42 21.60 1.01 -18.00
C LEU A 42 20.32 0.35 -17.47
N ASN A 43 19.23 0.64 -18.18
CA ASN A 43 18.10 -0.27 -18.26
C ASN A 43 17.18 -0.43 -17.03
N VAL A 44 16.72 0.68 -16.44
CA VAL A 44 15.45 0.67 -15.67
C VAL A 44 14.20 0.62 -16.58
N GLN A 45 14.38 0.61 -17.91
CA GLN A 45 13.33 0.68 -18.93
C GLN A 45 12.97 -0.68 -19.57
N ASN A 46 13.69 -1.77 -19.31
CA ASN A 46 13.44 -3.08 -19.94
C ASN A 46 13.26 -4.21 -18.93
N ARG A 47 12.58 -3.93 -17.81
CA ARG A 47 11.60 -4.91 -17.33
C ARG A 47 10.34 -4.54 -18.10
N GLU A 48 9.95 -5.40 -19.04
CA GLU A 48 8.82 -5.22 -19.95
C GLU A 48 7.75 -4.35 -19.32
N HIS A 49 7.75 -3.06 -19.67
CA HIS A 49 6.71 -2.13 -19.28
C HIS A 49 5.50 -2.57 -20.09
N THR A 50 4.74 -3.50 -19.55
CA THR A 50 3.44 -3.80 -20.14
C THR A 50 2.58 -2.56 -19.95
N GLN A 51 1.64 -2.32 -20.87
CA GLN A 51 0.77 -1.14 -20.84
C GLN A 51 0.00 -1.00 -19.51
N ASP A 52 -0.07 -2.06 -18.71
CA ASP A 52 -0.72 -2.19 -17.41
C ASP A 52 0.19 -1.95 -16.18
N ASP A 53 1.42 -1.45 -16.35
CA ASP A 53 2.31 -1.22 -15.20
C ASP A 53 2.07 0.14 -14.52
N PHE A 54 1.79 0.11 -13.22
CA PHE A 54 1.68 1.29 -12.37
C PHE A 54 3.07 1.81 -12.00
N GLN A 55 3.27 3.13 -12.12
CA GLN A 55 4.49 3.80 -11.66
C GLN A 55 4.18 5.21 -11.13
N VAL A 56 4.73 5.51 -9.96
CA VAL A 56 4.80 6.88 -9.40
C VAL A 56 6.22 7.23 -9.03
N LYS A 57 6.58 8.51 -9.21
CA LYS A 57 7.85 9.10 -8.78
C LYS A 57 7.56 10.25 -7.84
N MET A 58 8.34 10.36 -6.78
CA MET A 58 8.27 11.47 -5.84
C MET A 58 9.65 11.93 -5.41
N ASP A 59 9.79 13.21 -5.11
CA ASP A 59 11.04 13.76 -4.59
C ASP A 59 11.22 13.35 -3.13
N ALA A 60 12.37 12.74 -2.86
CA ALA A 60 12.86 12.35 -1.54
C ALA A 60 14.32 12.79 -1.39
N PHE A 61 14.69 13.94 -1.98
CA PHE A 61 16.08 14.37 -2.03
C PHE A 61 16.65 14.52 -0.61
N GLY A 62 17.82 13.92 -0.42
CA GLY A 62 18.53 13.96 0.85
C GLY A 62 17.98 13.01 1.92
N PHE A 63 16.89 12.27 1.72
CA PHE A 63 16.54 11.20 2.65
C PHE A 63 17.37 9.95 2.36
N ALA A 64 17.79 9.24 3.40
CA ALA A 64 18.31 7.90 3.28
C ALA A 64 17.15 6.88 3.17
N PRO A 65 17.34 5.72 2.55
CA PRO A 65 16.32 4.66 2.47
C PRO A 65 15.75 4.28 3.83
N GLU A 66 16.58 4.28 4.88
CA GLU A 66 16.22 3.92 6.24
C GLU A 66 15.40 5.00 6.95
N GLU A 67 15.45 6.24 6.46
CA GLU A 67 14.66 7.37 6.94
C GLU A 67 13.28 7.44 6.28
N LEU A 68 13.01 6.57 5.30
CA LEU A 68 11.76 6.49 4.56
C LEU A 68 10.98 5.23 4.95
N VAL A 69 9.68 5.38 5.08
CA VAL A 69 8.73 4.29 5.33
C VAL A 69 7.66 4.36 4.26
N VAL A 70 7.54 3.28 3.50
CA VAL A 70 6.54 3.14 2.43
C VAL A 70 5.56 2.06 2.86
N GLN A 71 4.29 2.43 3.00
CA GLN A 71 3.23 1.58 3.49
C GLN A 71 2.10 1.50 2.48
N VAL A 72 1.50 0.32 2.39
CA VAL A 72 0.28 0.06 1.64
C VAL A 72 -0.77 -0.37 2.63
N ASP A 73 -1.78 0.47 2.83
CA ASP A 73 -2.96 0.19 3.64
C ASP A 73 -4.17 0.06 2.69
N GLY A 74 -4.58 -1.18 2.43
CA GLY A 74 -5.64 -1.49 1.47
C GLY A 74 -5.30 -0.94 0.07
N GLN A 75 -5.97 0.14 -0.32
CA GLN A 75 -5.77 0.84 -1.60
C GLN A 75 -5.02 2.17 -1.45
N SER A 76 -4.38 2.42 -0.31
CA SER A 76 -3.67 3.66 -0.04
C SER A 76 -2.17 3.41 0.10
N LEU A 77 -1.38 4.05 -0.76
CA LEU A 77 0.07 4.16 -0.60
C LEU A 77 0.38 5.37 0.28
N VAL A 78 1.07 5.14 1.39
CA VAL A 78 1.55 6.17 2.31
C VAL A 78 3.07 6.14 2.33
N VAL A 79 3.71 7.27 2.06
CA VAL A 79 5.15 7.47 2.18
C VAL A 79 5.40 8.49 3.26
N THR A 80 6.15 8.09 4.28
CA THR A 80 6.58 8.98 5.36
C THR A 80 8.09 8.98 5.46
N GLY A 81 8.68 10.06 5.96
CA GLY A 81 10.10 10.08 6.27
C GLY A 81 10.48 11.25 7.13
N GLN A 82 11.52 11.05 7.94
CA GLN A 82 12.03 12.05 8.87
C GLN A 82 13.54 11.98 8.90
N ARG A 83 14.19 13.12 8.68
CA ARG A 83 15.64 13.25 8.69
C ARG A 83 16.06 14.37 9.63
N HIS A 84 17.09 14.08 10.42
CA HIS A 84 17.77 15.04 11.27
C HIS A 84 19.23 15.18 10.85
N GLN A 85 19.67 16.40 10.54
CA GLN A 85 21.08 16.67 10.24
C GLN A 85 21.60 17.81 11.11
N GLU A 86 22.74 17.55 11.73
CA GLU A 86 23.48 18.47 12.56
C GLU A 86 24.85 18.69 11.93
N GLY A 87 25.22 19.94 11.73
CA GLY A 87 26.51 20.33 11.17
C GLY A 87 27.12 21.44 12.01
N SER A 88 28.38 21.26 12.40
CA SER A 88 29.18 22.33 13.00
C SER A 88 30.26 22.74 12.00
N ASP A 89 30.34 24.03 11.71
CA ASP A 89 31.50 24.60 11.04
C ASP A 89 32.47 25.14 12.11
N PRO A 90 33.55 24.42 12.43
CA PRO A 90 34.49 24.83 13.47
C PRO A 90 35.27 26.10 13.09
N ALA A 91 35.36 26.45 11.81
CA ALA A 91 36.05 27.66 11.35
C ALA A 91 35.15 28.90 11.40
N ARG A 92 33.83 28.74 11.21
CA ARG A 92 32.84 29.83 11.33
C ARG A 92 32.17 29.92 12.69
N GLY A 93 32.39 28.94 13.58
CA GLY A 93 31.73 28.86 14.88
C GLY A 93 30.21 28.74 14.78
N SER A 94 29.69 28.34 13.62
CA SER A 94 28.26 28.25 13.36
C SER A 94 27.77 26.82 13.45
N TYR A 95 26.60 26.68 14.05
CA TYR A 95 25.89 25.44 14.21
C TYR A 95 24.66 25.44 13.30
N ARG A 96 24.54 24.46 12.41
CA ARG A 96 23.39 24.30 11.52
C ARG A 96 22.66 23.01 11.87
N ARG A 97 21.40 23.17 12.27
CA ARG A 97 20.45 22.08 12.47
C ARG A 97 19.42 22.10 11.35
N MET A 98 19.23 20.97 10.68
CA MET A 98 18.25 20.81 9.62
C MET A 98 17.35 19.62 9.95
N GLU A 99 16.04 19.86 9.90
CA GLU A 99 15.02 18.83 10.01
C GLU A 99 14.22 18.80 8.70
N GLN A 100 14.03 17.60 8.16
CA GLN A 100 13.23 17.39 6.97
C GLN A 100 12.19 16.31 7.25
N LYS A 101 10.95 16.54 6.81
CA LYS A 101 9.86 15.59 6.92
C LYS A 101 9.14 15.48 5.58
N VAL A 102 8.79 14.25 5.20
CA VAL A 102 7.93 13.99 4.05
C VAL A 102 6.75 13.15 4.51
N HIS A 103 5.56 13.51 4.01
CA HIS A 103 4.34 12.73 4.16
C HIS A 103 3.53 12.85 2.88
N ARG A 104 3.39 11.75 2.15
CA ARG A 104 2.63 11.68 0.90
C ARG A 104 1.69 10.49 0.97
N GLN A 105 0.45 10.71 0.61
CA GLN A 105 -0.57 9.67 0.51
C GLN A 105 -1.21 9.72 -0.86
N MET A 106 -1.46 8.56 -1.46
CA MET A 106 -2.10 8.45 -2.75
C MET A 106 -2.92 7.16 -2.84
N LEU A 107 -4.03 7.24 -3.56
CA LEU A 107 -4.84 6.07 -3.90
C LEU A 107 -4.15 5.24 -4.99
N LEU A 108 -4.08 3.94 -4.73
CA LEU A 108 -3.61 2.94 -5.67
C LEU A 108 -4.76 2.49 -6.58
N PRO A 109 -4.48 2.10 -7.82
CA PRO A 109 -5.45 1.42 -8.67
C PRO A 109 -6.03 0.18 -7.98
N PRO A 110 -7.34 -0.12 -8.15
CA PRO A 110 -8.00 -1.22 -7.46
C PRO A 110 -7.50 -2.61 -7.91
N ASP A 111 -6.89 -2.67 -9.07
CA ASP A 111 -6.32 -3.81 -9.75
C ASP A 111 -4.82 -4.00 -9.47
N LEU A 112 -4.18 -3.08 -8.76
CA LEU A 112 -2.76 -3.20 -8.40
C LEU A 112 -2.54 -4.32 -7.39
N ASP A 113 -1.62 -5.25 -7.68
CA ASP A 113 -1.22 -6.28 -6.72
C ASP A 113 -0.17 -5.75 -5.72
N PRO A 114 -0.50 -5.62 -4.41
CA PRO A 114 0.45 -5.15 -3.40
C PRO A 114 1.69 -6.04 -3.27
N ALA A 115 1.57 -7.34 -3.56
CA ALA A 115 2.69 -8.27 -3.48
C ALA A 115 3.71 -8.10 -4.62
N ALA A 116 3.25 -7.60 -5.77
CA ALA A 116 4.09 -7.29 -6.93
C ALA A 116 4.71 -5.88 -6.85
N MET A 117 4.40 -5.10 -5.82
CA MET A 117 4.92 -3.74 -5.68
C MET A 117 6.40 -3.73 -5.30
N SER A 118 7.11 -2.73 -5.82
CA SER A 118 8.51 -2.47 -5.50
C SER A 118 8.75 -0.98 -5.27
N CYS A 119 9.70 -0.67 -4.40
CA CYS A 119 10.10 0.69 -4.10
C CYS A 119 11.62 0.83 -4.22
N CYS A 120 12.06 1.85 -4.95
CA CYS A 120 13.48 2.15 -5.15
C CYS A 120 13.76 3.64 -4.94
N LEU A 121 14.85 3.97 -4.25
CA LEU A 121 15.39 5.33 -4.15
C LEU A 121 16.58 5.46 -5.09
N THR A 122 16.55 6.46 -5.97
CA THR A 122 17.64 6.76 -6.90
C THR A 122 18.73 7.59 -6.22
N PRO A 123 19.98 7.58 -6.75
CA PRO A 123 21.04 8.47 -6.26
C PRO A 123 20.72 9.94 -6.45
N SER A 124 19.86 10.26 -7.42
CA SER A 124 19.32 11.61 -7.67
C SER A 124 18.27 12.06 -6.64
N GLY A 125 17.89 11.18 -5.70
CA GLY A 125 16.93 11.52 -4.64
C GLY A 125 15.47 11.37 -5.05
N GLN A 126 15.17 10.59 -6.10
CA GLN A 126 13.79 10.27 -6.47
C GLN A 126 13.38 8.92 -5.92
N LEU A 127 12.24 8.86 -5.25
CA LEU A 127 11.63 7.61 -4.80
C LEU A 127 10.63 7.14 -5.85
N TRP A 128 10.84 5.93 -6.35
CA TRP A 128 10.04 5.31 -7.40
C TRP A 128 9.27 4.15 -6.77
N VAL A 129 7.94 4.18 -6.90
CA VAL A 129 7.08 3.07 -6.51
C VAL A 129 6.44 2.51 -7.76
N ARG A 130 6.56 1.21 -7.96
CA ARG A 130 6.09 0.49 -9.14
C ARG A 130 5.28 -0.73 -8.73
N GLY A 131 4.35 -1.16 -9.56
CA GLY A 131 3.67 -2.43 -9.41
C GLY A 131 2.95 -2.82 -10.69
N GLN A 132 2.43 -4.04 -10.71
CA GLN A 132 1.69 -4.59 -11.85
C GLN A 132 0.21 -4.53 -11.55
N CYS A 133 -0.57 -3.87 -12.42
CA CYS A 133 -2.01 -4.04 -12.38
C CYS A 133 -2.35 -5.45 -12.87
N ARG A 134 -3.07 -6.20 -12.06
CA ARG A 134 -3.65 -7.46 -12.48
C ARG A 134 -4.71 -7.13 -13.50
N ALA A 135 -4.47 -7.47 -14.77
CA ALA A 135 -5.51 -7.47 -15.77
C ALA A 135 -6.66 -8.33 -15.24
N LEU A 136 -7.74 -7.68 -14.79
CA LEU A 136 -8.99 -8.38 -14.57
C LEU A 136 -9.33 -9.00 -15.92
N PRO A 137 -9.60 -10.32 -16.01
CA PRO A 137 -10.27 -10.82 -17.20
C PRO A 137 -11.55 -10.01 -17.25
N LEU A 138 -11.64 -9.06 -18.20
CA LEU A 138 -12.88 -8.43 -18.61
C LEU A 138 -13.86 -9.59 -18.66
N SER A 139 -14.78 -9.62 -17.68
CA SER A 139 -15.75 -10.67 -17.56
C SER A 139 -16.41 -10.70 -18.92
N GLN A 140 -16.02 -11.68 -19.74
CA GLN A 140 -16.65 -11.87 -21.02
C GLN A 140 -18.08 -12.14 -20.60
N ALA A 141 -18.94 -11.16 -20.84
CA ALA A 141 -20.37 -11.33 -20.82
C ALA A 141 -20.70 -12.28 -21.97
N HIS A 142 -20.27 -13.53 -21.85
CA HIS A 142 -20.84 -14.66 -22.53
C HIS A 142 -22.16 -14.86 -21.83
N THR A 143 -23.21 -14.25 -22.39
CA THR A 143 -24.46 -14.91 -22.78
C THR A 143 -25.48 -13.81 -23.11
N ASP A 144 -25.68 -13.54 -24.40
CA ASP A 144 -26.99 -13.81 -25.00
C ASP A 144 -26.90 -13.89 -26.54
N PRO A 145 -26.93 -15.09 -27.15
CA PRO A 145 -27.29 -15.25 -28.54
C PRO A 145 -28.80 -15.51 -28.64
N SER A 146 -29.62 -14.50 -28.44
CA SER A 146 -31.06 -14.52 -28.71
C SER A 146 -31.38 -13.18 -29.37
N LEU A 147 -31.75 -13.11 -30.64
CA LEU A 147 -32.91 -13.79 -31.21
C LEU A 147 -32.68 -14.07 -32.69
N ARG A 148 -33.04 -15.29 -33.09
CA ARG A 148 -33.14 -15.73 -34.49
C ARG A 148 -34.10 -14.81 -35.26
N PRO A 149 -33.71 -14.19 -36.38
CA PRO A 149 -34.68 -13.65 -37.32
C PRO A 149 -35.38 -14.84 -37.97
N ARG A 150 -36.65 -15.01 -37.61
CA ARG A 150 -37.56 -16.01 -38.17
C ARG A 150 -37.60 -15.82 -39.69
N ARG A 151 -37.20 -16.85 -40.43
CA ARG A 151 -37.49 -16.93 -41.86
C ARG A 151 -39.01 -16.97 -42.04
N GLN A 152 -39.57 -16.04 -42.79
CA GLN A 152 -40.80 -16.29 -43.52
C GLN A 152 -40.68 -15.62 -44.89
N GLY A 153 -40.57 -16.47 -45.90
CA GLY A 153 -40.41 -16.06 -47.28
C GLY A 153 -41.72 -15.65 -47.94
N SER A 154 -41.55 -15.21 -49.18
CA SER A 154 -42.48 -15.39 -50.30
C SER A 154 -43.63 -14.39 -50.42
N LYS A 155 -43.30 -13.22 -50.97
CA LYS A 155 -43.61 -12.78 -52.35
C LYS A 155 -44.88 -13.33 -53.04
N LYS A 156 -45.56 -12.40 -53.73
CA LYS A 156 -46.45 -12.50 -54.93
C LYS A 156 -47.96 -12.35 -54.63
N SER A 157 -48.58 -11.26 -55.11
CA SER A 157 -49.50 -11.21 -56.30
C SER A 157 -50.91 -11.70 -55.95
N SER A 158 -52.04 -11.25 -56.48
CA SER A 158 -52.49 -10.33 -57.53
C SER A 158 -54.01 -10.22 -57.35
N THR A 159 -54.58 -9.13 -57.86
CA THR A 159 -56.00 -8.91 -58.23
C THR A 159 -56.93 -8.43 -57.13
#